data_AF-A0A510Y121-F1
#
_entry.id   AF-A0A510Y121-F1
#
_cell.length_a   1.000
_cell.length_b   1.000
_cell.length_c   1.000
_cell.angle_alpha   90.00
_cell.angle_beta   90.00
_cell.angle_gamma   90.00
#
_symmetry.space_group_name_H-M   'P 1'
#
loop_
_entity.id
_entity.type
_entity.pdbx_description
1 polymer ?
#
loop_
_entity_poly.entity_id
_entity_poly.type
_entity_poly.pdbx_seq_one_letter_code
_entity_poly.pdbx_strand_id
1 'polypeptide(L)'
;MKLSLEDITAYNYEAVCDLEVAKTQEEYVACNMWSLVEAHYNSGYTCRAIYLNSTPVGFFMWVQETPTKVSIWRFMVDQTYTNSNK
;
A
#
# COMPACT_ATOMS: atom_id res chain seq x y z
N MET A 1 -2.17 1.50 21.04
CA MET A 1 -1.67 1.64 19.65
C MET A 1 -2.01 0.35 18.92
N LYS A 2 -2.85 0.40 17.88
CA LYS A 2 -3.29 -0.77 17.13
C LYS A 2 -2.86 -0.62 15.67
N LEU A 3 -2.22 -1.67 15.13
CA LEU A 3 -1.95 -1.79 13.70
C LEU A 3 -2.95 -2.76 13.07
N SER A 4 -3.47 -2.41 11.90
CA SER A 4 -4.40 -3.24 11.12
C SER A 4 -4.09 -3.18 9.63
N LEU A 5 -4.44 -4.24 8.92
CA LEU A 5 -4.60 -4.24 7.46
C LEU A 5 -6.09 -4.14 7.15
N GLU A 6 -6.49 -3.10 6.45
CA GLU A 6 -7.90 -2.83 6.16
C GLU A 6 -8.16 -2.86 4.67
N ASP A 7 -9.39 -3.22 4.29
CA ASP A 7 -9.82 -3.16 2.88
C ASP A 7 -9.73 -1.72 2.36
N ILE A 8 -9.35 -1.61 1.10
CA ILE A 8 -9.44 -0.33 0.38
C ILE A 8 -10.82 -0.27 -0.26
N THR A 9 -11.55 0.79 0.05
CA THR A 9 -12.96 1.00 -0.29
C THR A 9 -13.15 2.41 -0.84
N ALA A 10 -14.35 2.70 -1.33
CA ALA A 10 -14.72 4.05 -1.76
C ALA A 10 -14.55 5.13 -0.67
N TYR A 11 -14.48 4.76 0.61
CA TYR A 11 -14.35 5.70 1.72
C TYR A 11 -12.90 6.06 2.08
N ASN A 12 -11.91 5.24 1.69
CA ASN A 12 -10.52 5.43 2.12
C ASN A 12 -9.50 5.39 0.98
N TYR A 13 -9.89 5.08 -0.27
CA TYR A 13 -8.94 4.98 -1.38
C TYR A 13 -8.20 6.29 -1.66
N GLU A 14 -8.85 7.46 -1.53
CA GLU A 14 -8.22 8.77 -1.74
C GLU A 14 -7.10 8.99 -0.71
N ALA A 15 -7.40 8.80 0.57
CA ALA A 15 -6.41 8.91 1.64
C ALA A 15 -5.24 7.94 1.47
N VAL A 16 -5.45 6.76 0.86
CA VAL A 16 -4.38 5.82 0.52
C VAL A 16 -3.58 6.27 -0.70
N CYS A 17 -4.22 6.91 -1.68
CA CYS A 17 -3.57 7.49 -2.86
C CYS A 17 -2.70 8.69 -2.49
N ASP A 18 -3.10 9.46 -1.49
CA ASP A 18 -2.42 10.67 -1.00
C ASP A 18 -1.24 10.37 -0.06
N LEU A 19 -1.03 9.12 0.33
CA LEU A 19 0.14 8.73 1.14
C LEU A 19 1.44 9.03 0.37
N GLU A 20 2.35 9.77 0.99
CA GLU A 20 3.59 10.21 0.37
C GLU A 20 4.74 9.27 0.75
N VAL A 21 5.43 8.74 -0.25
CA VAL A 21 6.75 8.15 -0.06
C VAL A 21 7.79 9.27 0.06
N ALA A 22 8.90 9.00 0.73
CA ALA A 22 9.99 9.97 0.81
C ALA A 22 10.42 10.42 -0.59
N LYS A 23 10.70 11.72 -0.78
CA LYS A 23 11.07 12.34 -2.08
C LYS A 23 12.16 11.61 -2.87
N THR A 24 13.02 10.86 -2.19
CA THR A 24 14.08 10.04 -2.81
C THR A 24 13.56 8.79 -3.53
N GLN A 25 12.29 8.41 -3.34
CA GLN A 25 11.63 7.24 -3.93
C GLN A 25 10.54 7.61 -4.95
N GLU A 26 10.18 8.89 -5.08
CA GLU A 26 9.11 9.37 -5.98
C GLU A 26 9.35 9.00 -7.45
N GLU A 27 10.60 8.93 -7.92
CA GLU A 27 10.92 8.56 -9.32
C GLU A 27 10.76 7.06 -9.62
N TYR A 28 10.66 6.19 -8.61
CA TYR A 28 10.75 4.73 -8.79
C TYR A 28 9.50 3.96 -8.35
N VAL A 29 8.52 4.64 -7.74
CA VAL A 29 7.30 4.01 -7.23
C VAL A 29 6.10 4.61 -7.95
N ALA A 30 5.40 3.80 -8.74
CA ALA A 30 4.09 4.22 -9.26
C ALA A 30 3.18 4.55 -8.07
N CYS A 31 2.53 5.73 -8.09
CA CYS A 31 1.67 6.16 -7.00
C CYS A 31 0.62 5.07 -6.67
N ASN A 32 0.14 5.03 -5.43
CA ASN A 32 -0.79 4.00 -4.97
C ASN A 32 -2.05 3.91 -5.86
N MET A 33 -2.44 5.02 -6.51
CA MET A 33 -3.48 5.05 -7.53
C MET A 33 -3.23 4.04 -8.67
N TRP A 34 -2.03 4.00 -9.25
CA TRP A 34 -1.72 3.04 -10.32
C TRP A 34 -1.74 1.60 -9.80
N SER A 35 -1.34 1.40 -8.54
CA SER A 35 -1.39 0.10 -7.88
C SER A 35 -2.80 -0.45 -7.75
N LEU A 36 -3.75 0.42 -7.40
CA LEU A 36 -5.17 0.07 -7.32
C LEU A 36 -5.74 -0.26 -8.70
N VAL A 37 -5.39 0.52 -9.73
CA VAL A 37 -5.79 0.26 -11.12
C VAL A 37 -5.22 -1.07 -11.61
N GLU A 38 -3.93 -1.35 -11.37
CA GLU A 38 -3.28 -2.60 -11.73
C GLU A 38 -3.98 -3.81 -11.06
N ALA A 39 -4.27 -3.71 -9.76
CA ALA A 39 -4.97 -4.77 -9.03
C ALA A 39 -6.41 -4.98 -9.52
N HIS A 40 -7.08 -3.93 -9.99
CA HIS A 40 -8.45 -4.04 -10.51
C HIS A 40 -8.51 -4.87 -11.81
N TYR A 41 -7.51 -4.70 -12.68
CA TYR A 41 -7.48 -5.37 -13.99
C TYR A 41 -6.73 -6.70 -14.00
N ASN A 42 -5.96 -7.03 -12.96
CA ASN A 42 -5.20 -8.28 -12.88
C ASN A 42 -5.69 -9.19 -11.74
N SER A 43 -5.95 -10.46 -12.06
CA SER A 43 -6.37 -11.46 -11.07
C SER A 43 -5.24 -11.86 -10.12
N GLY A 44 -5.58 -12.22 -8.88
CA GLY A 44 -4.63 -12.71 -7.88
C GLY A 44 -3.92 -11.59 -7.10
N TYR A 45 -4.16 -10.33 -7.46
CA TYR A 45 -3.68 -9.17 -6.74
C TYR A 45 -4.61 -8.85 -5.57
N THR A 46 -4.04 -8.53 -4.41
CA THR A 46 -4.79 -8.04 -3.25
C THR A 46 -4.10 -6.80 -2.70
N CYS A 47 -4.89 -5.76 -2.44
CA CYS A 47 -4.42 -4.51 -1.84
C CYS A 47 -5.04 -4.33 -0.45
N ARG A 48 -4.26 -3.80 0.49
CA ARG A 48 -4.68 -3.41 1.83
C ARG A 48 -4.04 -2.09 2.20
N ALA A 49 -4.78 -1.28 2.95
CA ALA A 49 -4.24 -0.12 3.63
C ALA A 49 -3.67 -0.55 4.98
N ILE A 50 -2.51 -0.02 5.34
CA ILE A 50 -1.92 -0.19 6.68
C ILE A 50 -2.47 0.93 7.55
N TYR A 51 -3.12 0.59 8.65
CA TYR A 51 -3.73 1.55 9.57
C TYR A 51 -3.00 1.57 10.91
N LEU A 52 -2.80 2.77 11.44
CA LEU A 52 -2.44 3.03 12.82
C LEU A 52 -3.63 3.66 13.54
N ASN A 53 -4.31 2.86 14.36
CA ASN A 53 -5.61 3.16 14.96
C ASN A 53 -6.68 3.44 13.89
N SER A 54 -6.88 4.70 13.50
CA SER A 54 -7.88 5.12 12.50
C SER A 54 -7.25 5.95 11.38
N THR A 55 -5.93 6.09 11.37
CA THR A 55 -5.17 6.81 10.36
C THR A 55 -4.55 5.81 9.39
N PRO A 56 -4.76 5.93 8.06
CA PRO A 56 -3.97 5.20 7.09
C PRO A 56 -2.53 5.71 7.12
N VAL A 57 -1.57 4.80 7.21
CA VAL A 57 -0.13 5.09 7.34
C VAL A 57 0.72 4.34 6.33
N GLY A 58 0.09 3.58 5.42
CA GLY A 58 0.82 2.79 4.44
C GLY A 58 -0.08 2.00 3.50
N PHE A 59 0.56 1.33 2.55
CA PHE A 59 -0.07 0.53 1.52
C PHE A 59 0.66 -0.81 1.39
N PHE A 60 -0.11 -1.89 1.25
CA PHE A 60 0.41 -3.24 1.08
C PHE A 60 -0.31 -3.98 -0.04
N MET A 61 0.46 -4.57 -0.94
CA MET A 61 -0.05 -5.28 -2.10
C MET A 61 0.75 -6.56 -2.31
N TRP A 62 0.04 -7.65 -2.53
CA TRP A 62 0.64 -8.95 -2.86
C TRP A 62 -0.10 -9.62 -4.00
N VAL A 63 0.60 -10.56 -4.64
CA VAL A 63 0.10 -11.34 -5.78
C VAL A 63 0.21 -12.81 -5.45
N GLN A 64 -0.89 -13.53 -5.59
CA GLN A 64 -0.85 -14.99 -5.65
C GLN A 64 -0.44 -15.41 -7.06
N GLU A 65 0.85 -15.73 -7.25
CA GLU A 65 1.38 -16.17 -8.54
C GLU A 65 0.99 -17.61 -8.86
N THR A 66 0.96 -18.47 -7.84
CA THR A 66 0.54 -19.87 -7.92
C THR A 66 -0.21 -20.26 -6.64
N PRO A 67 -0.88 -21.42 -6.58
CA PRO A 67 -1.51 -21.89 -5.35
C PRO A 67 -0.57 -21.99 -4.14
N THR A 68 0.73 -22.09 -4.35
CA THR A 68 1.75 -22.25 -3.30
C THR A 68 2.73 -21.08 -3.19
N LYS A 69 2.64 -20.08 -4.08
CA LYS A 69 3.55 -18.93 -4.12
C LYS A 69 2.78 -17.61 -4.07
N VAL A 70 3.16 -16.79 -3.09
CA VAL A 70 2.70 -15.40 -2.95
C VAL A 70 3.92 -14.49 -2.96
N SER A 71 3.85 -13.42 -3.73
CA SER A 71 4.89 -12.40 -3.82
C SER A 71 4.38 -11.07 -3.27
N ILE A 72 5.21 -10.40 -2.46
CA ILE A 72 4.96 -9.03 -2.05
C ILE A 72 5.30 -8.14 -3.24
N TRP A 73 4.28 -7.45 -3.77
CA TRP A 73 4.42 -6.60 -4.95
C TRP A 73 4.76 -5.17 -4.57
N ARG A 74 4.05 -4.63 -3.57
CA ARG A 74 4.33 -3.30 -3.00
C ARG A 74 4.18 -3.33 -1.49
N PHE A 75 5.11 -2.72 -0.80
CA PHE A 75 5.05 -2.46 0.63
C PHE A 75 5.56 -1.04 0.86
N MET A 76 4.69 -0.19 1.37
CA MET A 76 4.94 1.23 1.53
C MET A 76 4.39 1.69 2.87
N VAL A 77 5.19 2.46 3.57
CA VAL A 77 4.82 3.17 4.80
C VAL A 77 5.07 4.63 4.53
N ASP A 78 4.12 5.48 4.90
CA ASP A 78 4.23 6.92 4.72
C ASP A 78 5.49 7.45 5.44
N GLN A 79 6.15 8.41 4.80
CA GLN A 79 7.42 8.94 5.28
C GLN A 79 7.34 9.48 6.72
N THR A 80 6.19 10.01 7.12
CA THR A 80 5.99 10.58 8.47
C THR A 80 6.03 9.53 9.57
N TYR A 81 5.81 8.25 9.21
CA TYR A 81 5.84 7.10 10.12
C TYR A 81 7.09 6.22 9.94
N THR A 82 7.95 6.55 8.98
CA THR A 82 9.20 5.83 8.74
C THR A 82 10.34 6.45 9.54
N ASN A 83 10.98 5.66 10.39
CA ASN A 83 12.11 6.13 11.19
C ASN A 83 13.32 6.36 10.26
N SER A 84 13.68 7.62 10.00
CA SER A 84 14.74 8.01 9.05
C SER A 84 16.16 7.78 9.57
N ASN A 85 16.32 7.14 10.73
CA ASN A 85 17.64 6.84 11.31
C ASN A 85 18.11 5.45 10.88
N LYS A 86 18.84 5.41 9.76
CA LYS A 86 19.84 4.39 9.47
C LYS A 86 21.14 5.05 9.05
#